data_AF-A0A2H5VY09-F1
#
_entry.id   AF-A0A2H5VY09-F1
#
_cell.length_a   1.000
_cell.length_b   1.000
_cell.length_c   1.000
_cell.angle_alpha   90.00
_cell.angle_beta   90.00
_cell.angle_gamma   90.00
#
_symmetry.space_group_name_H-M   'P 1'
#
loop_
_entity.id
_entity.type
_entity.pdbx_description
1 polymer ?
#
loop_
_entity_poly.entity_id
_entity_poly.type
_entity_poly.pdbx_seq_one_letter_code
_entity_poly.pdbx_strand_id
1 'polypeptide(L)'
;MREKITLGAALIGAITASLCCLGPIVAVVAGLGSFGAAAAFEAWRPYLLVVTFALLAAAFYLTYRRKDVACADGTCATRKASRWQKGVLWTATVVIVLFAAFPYYSGRFWAGLNGPSKEQSVASAAVERLMSVRLEVGGMTCGGCAAALASALEALPGVRSATASYEKGEATVEYDPERVRLEKLVEAVKEAGFTVKAVTATIPVEGMTCAGCAASVHQALVRRDGVKAVEVSVEKKHAVVTFDPARLTLEQVVEAINRTGFKAVL
;
A
#
# COMPACT_ATOMS: atom_id res chain seq x y z
N MET A 1 18.81 24.77 43.24
CA MET A 1 19.22 24.07 42.00
C MET A 1 18.14 23.19 41.35
N ARG A 2 17.18 22.59 42.09
CA ARG A 2 16.14 21.70 41.50
C ARG A 2 15.06 22.38 40.65
N GLU A 3 14.79 23.67 40.86
CA GLU A 3 13.72 24.38 40.14
C GLU A 3 14.07 24.64 38.66
N LYS A 4 15.37 24.76 38.32
CA LYS A 4 15.84 24.84 36.93
C LYS A 4 15.69 23.50 36.18
N ILE A 5 15.73 22.37 36.88
CA ILE A 5 15.67 21.04 36.28
C ILE A 5 14.23 20.69 35.86
N THR A 6 13.22 21.12 36.64
CA THR A 6 11.81 20.92 36.30
C THR A 6 11.33 21.81 35.15
N LEU A 7 11.89 23.02 35.03
CA LEU A 7 11.64 23.92 33.89
C LEU A 7 12.26 23.40 32.59
N GLY A 8 13.48 22.83 32.67
CA GLY A 8 14.13 22.19 31.52
C GLY A 8 13.37 20.96 31.01
N ALA A 9 12.88 20.10 31.91
CA ALA A 9 12.11 18.91 31.52
C ALA A 9 10.76 19.25 30.85
N ALA A 10 10.09 20.32 31.31
CA ALA A 10 8.85 20.79 30.71
C ALA A 10 9.08 21.40 29.31
N LEU A 11 10.17 22.16 29.13
CA LEU A 11 10.55 22.70 27.82
C LEU A 11 10.89 21.60 26.83
N ILE A 12 11.66 20.59 27.25
CA ILE A 12 12.04 19.45 26.39
C ILE A 12 10.79 18.64 26.01
N GLY A 13 9.84 18.41 26.92
CA GLY A 13 8.57 17.75 26.61
C GLY A 13 7.74 18.51 25.56
N ALA A 14 7.69 19.83 25.65
CA ALA A 14 6.97 20.67 24.68
C ALA A 14 7.64 20.70 23.29
N ILE A 15 8.98 20.72 23.25
CA ILE A 15 9.76 20.69 22.01
C ILE A 15 9.63 19.33 21.32
N THR A 16 9.73 18.23 22.07
CA THR A 16 9.58 16.86 21.52
C THR A 16 8.16 16.61 21.00
N ALA A 17 7.13 17.14 21.66
CA ALA A 17 5.74 17.08 21.17
C ALA A 17 5.54 17.90 19.88
N SER A 18 6.20 19.05 19.77
CA SER A 18 6.19 19.89 18.56
C SER A 18 6.90 19.21 17.38
N LEU A 19 7.96 18.44 17.63
CA LEU A 19 8.65 17.66 16.59
C LEU A 19 7.75 16.57 15.97
N CYS A 20 6.80 16.00 16.72
CA CYS A 20 5.84 15.04 16.15
C CYS A 20 4.81 15.70 15.20
N CYS A 21 4.56 17.01 15.33
CA CYS A 21 3.65 17.75 14.44
C CYS A 21 4.39 18.41 13.27
N LEU A 22 5.66 18.78 13.47
CA LEU A 22 6.53 19.29 12.40
C LEU A 22 7.13 18.17 11.55
N GLY A 23 7.25 16.95 12.08
CA GLY A 23 7.82 15.80 11.36
C GLY A 23 7.21 15.56 9.98
N PRO A 24 5.86 15.55 9.82
CA PRO A 24 5.23 15.41 8.51
C PRO A 24 5.54 16.58 7.58
N ILE A 25 5.56 17.81 8.11
CA ILE A 25 5.83 19.03 7.32
C ILE A 25 7.30 19.07 6.88
N VAL A 26 8.24 18.71 7.77
CA VAL A 26 9.67 18.62 7.50
C VAL A 26 9.96 17.47 6.54
N ALA A 27 9.27 16.33 6.64
CA ALA A 27 9.42 15.22 5.70
C ALA A 27 8.93 15.60 4.28
N VAL A 28 7.81 16.32 4.20
CA VAL A 28 7.30 16.88 2.93
C VAL A 28 8.27 17.92 2.35
N VAL A 29 8.82 18.82 3.17
CA VAL A 29 9.82 19.81 2.75
C VAL A 29 11.15 19.17 2.37
N ALA A 30 11.52 18.05 3.01
CA ALA A 30 12.71 17.27 2.69
C ALA A 30 12.54 16.35 1.48
N GLY A 31 11.37 16.34 0.83
CA GLY A 31 11.11 15.53 -0.37
C GLY A 31 11.00 14.02 -0.11
N LEU A 32 10.93 13.60 1.16
CA LEU A 32 10.67 12.23 1.55
C LEU A 32 9.15 12.03 1.51
N GLY A 33 8.66 11.45 0.41
CA GLY A 33 7.24 11.17 0.22
C GLY A 33 6.61 10.57 1.48
N SER A 34 5.47 11.12 1.91
CA SER A 34 4.77 10.82 3.16
C SER A 34 4.48 9.33 3.41
N PHE A 35 4.51 8.51 2.37
CA PHE A 35 4.28 7.06 2.43
C PHE A 35 5.52 6.22 2.79
N GLY A 36 6.73 6.71 2.51
CA GLY A 36 7.97 5.96 2.82
C GLY A 36 8.34 5.97 4.30
N ALA A 37 8.05 7.08 4.98
CA ALA A 37 8.27 7.20 6.43
C ALA A 37 7.18 6.48 7.25
N ALA A 38 5.97 6.36 6.73
CA ALA A 38 4.84 5.75 7.45
C ALA A 38 5.06 4.26 7.74
N ALA A 39 5.60 3.50 6.79
CA ALA A 39 5.84 2.06 6.95
C ALA A 39 6.88 1.73 8.02
N ALA A 40 7.96 2.53 8.11
CA ALA A 40 8.97 2.37 9.16
C ALA A 40 8.43 2.79 10.54
N PHE A 41 7.60 3.84 10.58
CA PHE A 41 6.96 4.30 11.82
C PHE A 41 5.87 3.35 12.32
N GLU A 42 5.17 2.62 11.45
CA GLU A 42 4.16 1.63 11.86
C GLU A 42 4.77 0.44 12.62
N ALA A 43 5.95 -0.03 12.21
CA ALA A 43 6.66 -1.08 12.92
C ALA A 43 7.13 -0.64 14.33
N TRP A 44 7.50 0.62 14.49
CA TRP A 44 7.98 1.19 15.77
C TRP A 44 6.88 1.77 16.66
N ARG A 45 5.68 1.99 16.12
CA ARG A 45 4.53 2.56 16.82
C ARG A 45 4.17 1.87 18.15
N PRO A 46 4.13 0.53 18.27
CA PRO A 46 3.80 -0.10 19.56
C PRO A 46 4.87 0.17 20.62
N TYR A 47 6.15 0.22 20.24
CA TYR A 47 7.25 0.51 21.15
C TYR A 47 7.19 1.96 21.65
N LEU A 48 6.92 2.92 20.76
CA LEU A 48 6.75 4.33 21.14
C LEU A 48 5.55 4.51 22.10
N LEU A 49 4.43 3.83 21.85
CA LEU A 49 3.29 3.86 22.76
C LEU A 49 3.64 3.33 24.15
N VAL A 50 4.33 2.18 24.25
CA VAL A 50 4.76 1.63 25.54
C VAL A 50 5.67 2.61 26.29
N VAL A 51 6.62 3.26 25.61
CA VAL A 51 7.49 4.27 26.21
C VAL A 51 6.70 5.48 26.71
N THR A 52 5.70 5.96 25.95
CA THR A 52 4.86 7.08 26.40
C THR A 52 4.00 6.73 27.62
N PHE A 53 3.41 5.53 27.68
CA PHE A 53 2.69 5.05 28.85
C PHE A 53 3.59 4.91 30.07
N ALA A 54 4.83 4.43 29.90
CA ALA A 54 5.81 4.32 30.98
C ALA A 54 6.22 5.70 31.54
N LEU A 55 6.44 6.69 30.67
CA LEU A 55 6.76 8.06 31.09
C LEU A 55 5.59 8.74 31.82
N LEU A 56 4.35 8.54 31.36
CA LEU A 56 3.15 9.03 32.04
C LEU A 56 2.96 8.36 33.40
N ALA A 57 3.16 7.04 33.49
CA ALA A 57 3.09 6.30 34.74
C ALA A 57 4.15 6.82 35.73
N ALA A 58 5.38 7.08 35.28
CA ALA A 58 6.43 7.68 36.10
C ALA A 58 6.06 9.10 36.56
N ALA A 59 5.49 9.94 35.69
CA ALA A 59 5.03 11.28 36.04
C ALA A 59 3.89 11.26 37.07
N PHE A 60 2.93 10.37 36.91
CA PHE A 60 1.83 10.17 37.86
C PHE A 60 2.36 9.67 39.19
N TYR A 61 3.29 8.72 39.15
CA TYR A 61 3.95 8.17 40.32
C TYR A 61 4.73 9.23 41.08
N LEU A 62 5.52 10.08 40.42
CA LEU A 62 6.27 11.17 41.06
C LEU A 62 5.36 12.27 41.61
N THR A 63 4.21 12.52 40.99
CA THR A 63 3.24 13.53 41.44
C THR A 63 2.43 13.06 42.65
N TYR A 64 2.10 11.76 42.71
CA TYR A 64 1.31 11.18 43.81
C TYR A 64 2.16 10.63 44.95
N ARG A 65 3.36 10.11 44.67
CA ARG A 65 4.30 9.63 45.68
C ARG A 65 5.07 10.83 46.23
N ARG A 66 4.49 11.46 47.26
CA ARG A 66 5.18 12.45 48.08
C ARG A 66 6.48 11.83 48.61
N LYS A 67 7.61 12.46 48.31
CA LYS A 67 8.83 12.24 49.08
C LYS A 67 8.74 13.18 50.28
N ASP A 68 8.48 12.61 51.46
CA ASP A 68 8.69 13.33 52.71
C ASP A 68 10.19 13.62 52.79
N VAL A 69 10.55 14.86 52.50
CA VAL A 69 11.91 15.36 52.70
C VAL A 69 12.08 15.61 54.18
N ALA A 70 12.87 14.76 54.84
CA ALA A 70 13.33 15.02 56.20
C ALA A 70 14.17 16.32 56.18
N CYS A 71 13.68 17.36 56.86
CA CYS A 71 14.39 18.62 57.01
C CYS A 71 14.86 18.77 58.45
N ALA A 72 16.12 19.16 58.62
CA ALA A 72 16.76 19.29 59.93
C ALA A 72 16.40 20.58 60.68
N ASP A 73 15.83 21.61 60.03
CA ASP A 73 15.79 22.97 60.61
C ASP A 73 14.40 23.66 60.55
N GLY A 74 13.33 22.95 60.90
CA GLY A 74 12.06 23.52 61.38
C GLY A 74 11.24 24.40 60.44
N THR A 75 11.71 24.74 59.23
CA THR A 75 10.98 25.56 58.26
C THR A 75 10.83 24.83 56.94
N CYS A 76 9.71 24.09 56.79
CA CYS A 76 9.40 23.39 55.55
C CYS A 76 8.08 23.88 54.97
N ALA A 77 8.15 24.79 54.00
CA ALA A 77 7.00 25.12 53.15
C ALA A 77 6.83 24.01 52.11
N THR A 78 6.06 22.97 52.44
CA THR A 78 5.68 21.97 51.44
C THR A 78 4.71 22.63 50.45
N ARG A 79 5.16 22.89 49.22
CA ARG A 79 4.25 23.32 48.15
C ARG A 79 3.45 22.08 47.71
N LYS A 80 2.34 21.82 48.41
CA LYS A 80 1.35 20.78 48.08
C LYS A 80 1.02 20.93 46.60
N ALA A 81 1.24 19.89 45.80
CA ALA A 81 0.91 19.90 44.38
C ALA A 81 -0.52 20.43 44.21
N SER A 82 -0.66 21.55 43.52
CA SER A 82 -1.91 22.29 43.52
C SER A 82 -2.99 21.45 42.85
N ARG A 83 -4.25 21.66 43.25
CA ARG A 83 -5.40 21.02 42.60
C ARG A 83 -5.41 21.25 41.09
N TRP A 84 -4.83 22.37 40.65
CA TRP A 84 -4.63 22.72 39.25
C TRP A 84 -3.58 21.84 38.55
N GLN A 85 -2.42 21.58 39.18
CA GLN A 85 -1.39 20.69 38.61
C GLN A 85 -1.87 19.25 38.44
N LYS A 86 -2.72 18.76 39.33
CA LYS A 86 -3.38 17.45 39.19
C LYS A 86 -4.38 17.44 38.03
N GLY A 87 -5.11 18.54 37.86
CA GLY A 87 -6.05 18.72 36.74
C GLY A 87 -5.34 18.65 35.39
N VAL A 88 -4.25 19.40 35.22
CA VAL A 88 -3.46 19.41 33.99
C VAL A 88 -2.90 18.03 33.65
N LEU A 89 -2.45 17.26 34.65
CA LEU A 89 -1.94 15.90 34.45
C LEU A 89 -3.04 14.95 33.92
N TRP A 90 -4.23 14.99 34.52
CA TRP A 90 -5.37 14.17 34.10
C TRP A 90 -5.86 14.56 32.70
N THR A 91 -5.93 15.85 32.38
CA THR A 91 -6.30 16.30 31.02
C THR A 91 -5.30 15.81 29.98
N ALA A 92 -3.99 15.87 30.29
CA ALA A 92 -2.96 15.36 29.39
C ALA A 92 -3.07 13.85 29.18
N THR A 93 -3.35 13.08 30.23
CA THR A 93 -3.57 11.62 30.12
C THR A 93 -4.79 11.29 29.25
N VAL A 94 -5.91 12.01 29.43
CA VAL A 94 -7.13 11.79 28.62
C VAL A 94 -6.87 12.09 27.14
N VAL A 95 -6.20 13.20 26.83
CA VAL A 95 -5.88 13.58 25.44
C VAL A 95 -4.95 12.55 24.79
N ILE A 96 -3.91 12.07 25.50
CA ILE A 96 -2.97 11.07 24.97
C ILE A 96 -3.67 9.72 24.75
N VAL A 97 -4.51 9.28 25.67
CA VAL A 97 -5.29 8.03 25.51
C VAL A 97 -6.28 8.14 24.36
N LEU A 98 -6.96 9.29 24.21
CA LEU A 98 -7.86 9.53 23.08
C LEU A 98 -7.12 9.46 21.74
N PHE A 99 -5.94 10.09 21.63
CA PHE A 99 -5.15 10.09 20.41
C PHE A 99 -4.50 8.72 20.11
N ALA A 100 -4.10 7.98 21.14
CA ALA A 100 -3.63 6.60 21.01
C ALA A 100 -4.74 5.63 20.61
N ALA A 101 -5.98 5.89 21.05
CA ALA A 101 -7.17 5.16 20.64
C ALA A 101 -7.70 5.60 19.27
N PHE A 102 -7.24 6.74 18.73
CA PHE A 102 -7.61 7.25 17.40
C PHE A 102 -7.51 6.19 16.29
N PRO A 103 -6.42 5.42 16.11
CA PRO A 103 -6.40 4.35 15.11
C PRO A 103 -7.48 3.29 15.31
N TYR A 104 -7.94 3.06 16.55
CA TYR A 104 -8.95 2.04 16.86
C TYR A 104 -10.39 2.54 16.72
N TYR A 105 -10.65 3.84 16.93
CA TYR A 105 -11.99 4.43 16.80
C TYR A 105 -12.18 5.26 15.53
N SER A 106 -11.10 5.69 14.87
CA SER A 106 -11.13 6.52 13.66
C SER A 106 -11.96 5.86 12.56
N GLY A 107 -11.89 4.54 12.39
CA GLY A 107 -12.75 3.84 11.42
C GLY A 107 -14.25 4.05 11.65
N ARG A 108 -14.69 4.23 12.90
CA ARG A 108 -16.10 4.50 13.25
C ARG A 108 -16.44 5.99 13.27
N PHE A 109 -15.48 6.83 13.64
CA PHE A 109 -15.66 8.28 13.72
C PHE A 109 -15.55 8.97 12.36
N TRP A 110 -14.65 8.51 11.50
CA TRP A 110 -14.57 8.95 10.10
C TRP A 110 -15.78 8.53 9.29
N ALA A 111 -16.35 7.35 9.55
CA ALA A 111 -17.60 6.91 8.92
C ALA A 111 -18.81 7.81 9.24
N GLY A 112 -18.76 8.55 10.34
CA GLY A 112 -19.84 9.45 10.77
C GLY A 112 -19.69 10.91 10.33
N LEU A 113 -18.47 11.41 10.14
CA LEU A 113 -18.20 12.82 9.81
C LEU A 113 -17.86 13.07 8.35
N ASN A 114 -17.26 12.08 7.67
CA ASN A 114 -16.88 12.19 6.28
C ASN A 114 -17.52 11.02 5.52
N GLY A 115 -18.63 11.30 4.82
CA GLY A 115 -18.95 10.54 3.62
C GLY A 115 -17.72 10.44 2.71
N PRO A 116 -17.60 9.37 1.91
CA PRO A 116 -16.34 8.89 1.36
C PRO A 116 -15.58 10.03 0.67
N SER A 117 -14.38 10.33 1.15
CA SER A 117 -13.42 11.15 0.42
C SER A 117 -13.17 10.50 -0.93
N LYS A 118 -13.56 11.21 -2.01
CA LYS A 118 -13.43 10.84 -3.44
C LYS A 118 -12.05 10.32 -3.87
N GLU A 119 -11.00 10.52 -3.06
CA GLU A 119 -9.63 10.10 -3.38
C GLU A 119 -9.34 8.61 -3.14
N GLN A 120 -10.12 7.91 -2.31
CA GLN A 120 -9.90 6.48 -2.04
C GLN A 120 -10.96 5.57 -2.68
N SER A 121 -12.14 6.10 -3.05
CA SER A 121 -13.21 5.31 -3.70
C SER A 121 -13.10 5.24 -5.22
N VAL A 122 -12.37 6.14 -5.88
CA VAL A 122 -12.10 6.05 -7.34
C VAL A 122 -11.01 5.02 -7.63
N ALA A 123 -10.05 4.85 -6.72
CA ALA A 123 -9.01 3.84 -6.86
C ALA A 123 -9.59 2.41 -6.80
N SER A 124 -10.49 2.10 -5.86
CA SER A 124 -10.98 0.72 -5.70
C SER A 124 -11.95 0.26 -6.80
N ALA A 125 -12.78 1.16 -7.35
CA ALA A 125 -13.67 0.83 -8.47
C ALA A 125 -12.95 0.75 -9.82
N ALA A 126 -11.81 1.43 -9.97
CA ALA A 126 -10.91 1.27 -11.11
C ALA A 126 -10.05 0.00 -10.96
N VAL A 127 -9.64 -0.38 -9.75
CA VAL A 127 -8.85 -1.61 -9.50
C VAL A 127 -9.61 -2.87 -9.88
N GLU A 128 -10.93 -2.94 -9.69
CA GLU A 128 -11.73 -4.14 -10.03
C GLU A 128 -11.83 -4.43 -11.54
N ARG A 129 -11.47 -3.50 -12.42
CA ARG A 129 -11.54 -3.66 -13.89
C ARG A 129 -10.18 -3.69 -14.59
N LEU A 130 -9.09 -3.69 -13.85
CA LEU A 130 -7.77 -3.73 -14.45
C LEU A 130 -7.35 -5.17 -14.72
N MET A 131 -6.96 -5.42 -15.95
CA MET A 131 -6.25 -6.63 -16.30
C MET A 131 -4.75 -6.40 -16.18
N SER A 132 -4.04 -7.41 -15.69
CA SER A 132 -2.58 -7.46 -15.78
C SER A 132 -2.18 -8.39 -16.93
N VAL A 133 -1.29 -7.89 -17.78
CA VAL A 133 -0.67 -8.67 -18.85
C VAL A 133 0.84 -8.55 -18.75
N ARG A 134 1.53 -9.65 -19.07
CA ARG A 134 2.98 -9.69 -19.17
C ARG A 134 3.38 -9.92 -20.61
N LEU A 135 4.15 -9.01 -21.16
CA LEU A 135 4.69 -9.02 -22.51
C LEU A 135 6.15 -9.51 -22.43
N GLU A 136 6.49 -10.59 -23.13
CA GLU A 136 7.89 -10.95 -23.36
C GLU A 136 8.42 -10.09 -24.51
N VAL A 137 9.38 -9.21 -24.22
CA VAL A 137 9.87 -8.21 -25.16
C VAL A 137 11.34 -8.44 -25.46
N GLY A 138 11.64 -8.63 -26.74
CA GLY A 138 13.00 -8.70 -27.29
C GLY A 138 13.54 -7.32 -27.66
N GLY A 139 14.86 -7.16 -27.53
CA GLY A 139 15.57 -5.94 -27.90
C GLY A 139 15.88 -4.99 -26.74
N MET A 140 15.40 -5.27 -25.52
CA MET A 140 15.80 -4.52 -24.33
C MET A 140 17.23 -4.91 -23.92
N THR A 141 18.20 -4.02 -24.16
CA THR A 141 19.63 -4.29 -23.89
C THR A 141 20.17 -3.55 -22.67
N CYS A 142 19.41 -2.60 -22.11
CA CYS A 142 19.80 -1.85 -20.92
C CYS A 142 18.59 -1.36 -20.11
N GLY A 143 18.85 -0.87 -18.89
CA GLY A 143 17.82 -0.25 -18.04
C GLY A 143 17.14 0.97 -18.66
N GLY A 144 17.86 1.73 -19.50
CA GLY A 144 17.29 2.86 -20.25
C GLY A 144 16.26 2.43 -21.28
N CYS A 145 16.51 1.33 -22.00
CA CYS A 145 15.55 0.74 -22.93
C CYS A 145 14.27 0.26 -22.21
N ALA A 146 14.43 -0.38 -21.05
CA ALA A 146 13.30 -0.80 -20.24
C ALA A 146 12.47 0.40 -19.74
N ALA A 147 13.12 1.45 -19.25
CA ALA A 147 12.44 2.67 -18.83
C ALA A 147 11.70 3.34 -19.99
N ALA A 148 12.33 3.45 -21.17
CA ALA A 148 11.70 4.03 -22.35
C ALA A 148 10.45 3.25 -22.79
N LEU A 149 10.52 1.92 -22.79
CA LEU A 149 9.37 1.07 -23.10
C LEU A 149 8.24 1.23 -22.06
N ALA A 150 8.57 1.23 -20.78
CA ALA A 150 7.59 1.44 -19.71
C ALA A 150 6.87 2.78 -19.89
N SER A 151 7.62 3.87 -20.09
CA SER A 151 7.04 5.19 -20.33
C SER A 151 6.18 5.26 -21.60
N ALA A 152 6.56 4.58 -22.68
CA ALA A 152 5.76 4.52 -23.90
C ALA A 152 4.42 3.81 -23.68
N LEU A 153 4.41 2.74 -22.87
CA LEU A 153 3.19 2.02 -22.52
C LEU A 153 2.31 2.84 -21.58
N GLU A 154 2.88 3.53 -20.59
CA GLU A 154 2.13 4.41 -19.68
C GLU A 154 1.52 5.64 -20.37
N ALA A 155 2.08 6.06 -21.50
CA ALA A 155 1.52 7.17 -22.29
C ALA A 155 0.19 6.79 -22.99
N LEU A 156 -0.15 5.51 -23.09
CA LEU A 156 -1.38 5.07 -23.75
C LEU A 156 -2.61 5.33 -22.88
N PRO A 157 -3.69 5.89 -23.45
CA PRO A 157 -4.92 6.12 -22.70
C PRO A 157 -5.56 4.78 -22.30
N GLY A 158 -5.62 4.52 -21.00
CA GLY A 158 -6.16 3.26 -20.45
C GLY A 158 -5.13 2.39 -19.75
N VAL A 159 -3.84 2.71 -19.83
CA VAL A 159 -2.79 2.07 -19.02
C VAL A 159 -2.70 2.79 -17.68
N ARG A 160 -2.74 2.03 -16.57
CA ARG A 160 -2.59 2.58 -15.21
C ARG A 160 -1.13 2.55 -14.77
N SER A 161 -0.45 1.45 -15.04
CA SER A 161 0.95 1.26 -14.68
C SER A 161 1.62 0.34 -15.67
N ALA A 162 2.88 0.60 -16.02
CA ALA A 162 3.69 -0.34 -16.77
C ALA A 162 5.11 -0.42 -16.18
N THR A 163 5.59 -1.63 -15.96
CA THR A 163 6.94 -1.89 -15.44
C THR A 163 7.66 -2.83 -16.39
N ALA A 164 8.84 -2.44 -16.86
CA ALA A 164 9.67 -3.27 -17.73
C ALA A 164 10.97 -3.68 -17.04
N SER A 165 11.42 -4.91 -17.31
CA SER A 165 12.64 -5.48 -16.79
C SER A 165 13.49 -6.02 -17.95
N TYR A 166 14.66 -5.41 -18.17
CA TYR A 166 15.61 -5.89 -19.18
C TYR A 166 16.28 -7.20 -18.77
N GLU A 167 16.46 -7.45 -17.46
CA GLU A 167 17.05 -8.69 -16.95
C GLU A 167 16.18 -9.92 -17.25
N LYS A 168 14.86 -9.75 -17.13
CA LYS A 168 13.90 -10.81 -17.44
C LYS A 168 13.47 -10.81 -18.91
N GLY A 169 13.66 -9.70 -19.63
CA GLY A 169 13.13 -9.53 -20.97
C GLY A 169 11.60 -9.44 -20.98
N GLU A 170 11.00 -8.89 -19.92
CA GLU A 170 9.55 -8.88 -19.70
C GLU A 170 9.06 -7.47 -19.34
N ALA A 171 7.86 -7.11 -19.79
CA ALA A 171 7.13 -5.92 -19.37
C ALA A 171 5.76 -6.32 -18.81
N THR A 172 5.45 -5.89 -17.59
CA THR A 172 4.14 -6.08 -16.96
C THR A 172 3.34 -4.79 -17.08
N VAL A 173 2.11 -4.88 -17.59
CA VAL A 173 1.23 -3.75 -17.84
C VAL A 173 -0.11 -4.00 -17.15
N GLU A 174 -0.55 -3.04 -16.35
CA GLU A 174 -1.91 -2.98 -15.82
C GLU A 174 -2.73 -2.00 -16.65
N TYR A 175 -3.79 -2.49 -17.29
CA TYR A 175 -4.60 -1.70 -18.21
C TYR A 175 -6.08 -2.02 -18.10
N ASP A 176 -6.89 -1.07 -18.56
CA ASP A 176 -8.34 -1.20 -18.69
C ASP A 176 -8.68 -1.74 -20.09
N PRO A 177 -9.20 -2.99 -20.20
CA PRO A 177 -9.51 -3.62 -21.48
C PRO A 177 -10.66 -2.94 -22.25
N GLU A 178 -11.48 -2.11 -21.59
CA GLU A 178 -12.52 -1.31 -22.26
C GLU A 178 -11.93 -0.12 -23.02
N ARG A 179 -10.77 0.39 -22.58
CA ARG A 179 -10.11 1.57 -23.14
C ARG A 179 -8.99 1.25 -24.12
N VAL A 180 -8.18 0.26 -23.80
CA VAL A 180 -7.05 -0.16 -24.63
C VAL A 180 -7.03 -1.67 -24.77
N ARG A 181 -6.90 -2.14 -26.00
CA ARG A 181 -6.81 -3.58 -26.30
C ARG A 181 -5.37 -4.04 -26.39
N LEU A 182 -5.18 -5.35 -26.24
CA LEU A 182 -3.86 -5.97 -26.30
C LEU A 182 -3.11 -5.65 -27.59
N GLU A 183 -3.80 -5.58 -28.73
CA GLU A 183 -3.19 -5.28 -30.03
C GLU A 183 -2.56 -3.89 -30.04
N LYS A 184 -3.18 -2.92 -29.35
CA LYS A 184 -2.64 -1.55 -29.22
C LYS A 184 -1.41 -1.51 -28.33
N LEU A 185 -1.36 -2.32 -27.28
CA LEU A 185 -0.16 -2.47 -26.46
C LEU A 185 0.99 -3.04 -27.29
N VAL A 186 0.73 -4.12 -28.03
CA VAL A 186 1.74 -4.76 -28.91
C VAL A 186 2.23 -3.80 -29.99
N GLU A 187 1.34 -3.00 -30.56
CA GLU A 187 1.72 -1.98 -31.55
C GLU A 187 2.60 -0.89 -30.94
N ALA A 188 2.25 -0.39 -29.76
CA ALA A 188 3.07 0.60 -29.05
C ALA A 188 4.47 0.07 -28.72
N VAL A 189 4.60 -1.23 -28.39
CA VAL A 189 5.92 -1.86 -28.21
C VAL A 189 6.72 -1.85 -29.51
N LYS A 190 6.09 -2.11 -30.67
CA LYS A 190 6.74 -2.04 -31.98
C LYS A 190 7.13 -0.62 -32.37
N GLU A 191 6.26 0.35 -32.15
CA GLU A 191 6.54 1.77 -32.38
C GLU A 191 7.70 2.28 -31.51
N ALA A 192 7.85 1.75 -30.30
CA ALA A 192 8.99 1.98 -29.44
C ALA A 192 10.29 1.27 -29.90
N GLY A 193 10.24 0.48 -30.97
CA GLY A 193 11.39 -0.20 -31.57
C GLY A 193 11.71 -1.56 -30.98
N PHE A 194 10.78 -2.18 -30.26
CA PHE A 194 10.96 -3.50 -29.64
C PHE A 194 10.03 -4.56 -30.23
N THR A 195 10.34 -5.84 -29.99
CA THR A 195 9.57 -6.95 -30.56
C THR A 195 8.94 -7.79 -29.47
N VAL A 196 7.61 -7.95 -29.48
CA VAL A 196 6.90 -8.86 -28.57
C VAL A 196 7.04 -10.30 -29.07
N LYS A 197 7.60 -11.19 -28.25
CA LYS A 197 7.78 -12.62 -28.56
C LYS A 197 6.66 -13.50 -28.05
N ALA A 198 6.06 -13.13 -26.93
CA ALA A 198 4.93 -13.82 -26.34
C ALA A 198 4.17 -12.87 -25.43
N VAL A 199 2.90 -13.18 -25.20
CA VAL A 199 2.03 -12.50 -24.26
C VAL A 199 1.54 -13.53 -23.27
N THR A 200 1.72 -13.23 -21.98
CA THR A 200 1.15 -13.99 -20.88
C THR A 200 0.00 -13.18 -20.28
N ALA A 201 -1.23 -13.66 -20.45
CA ALA A 201 -2.43 -13.04 -19.92
C ALA A 201 -3.01 -13.87 -18.77
N THR A 202 -3.44 -13.19 -17.69
CA THR A 202 -4.20 -13.81 -16.60
C THR A 202 -5.69 -13.53 -16.81
N ILE A 203 -6.45 -14.59 -17.07
CA ILE A 203 -7.87 -14.51 -17.42
C ILE A 203 -8.68 -15.11 -16.29
N PRO A 204 -9.56 -14.35 -15.61
CA PRO A 204 -10.49 -14.92 -14.65
C PRO A 204 -11.49 -15.85 -15.35
N VAL A 205 -11.69 -17.04 -14.79
CA VAL A 205 -12.60 -18.05 -15.33
C VAL A 205 -13.58 -18.47 -14.24
N GLU A 206 -14.86 -18.19 -14.47
CA GLU A 206 -15.95 -18.57 -13.59
C GLU A 206 -16.47 -19.98 -13.90
N GLY A 207 -16.95 -20.65 -12.86
CA GLY A 207 -17.58 -21.97 -12.98
C GLY A 207 -16.62 -23.16 -12.93
N MET A 208 -15.30 -22.95 -12.79
CA MET A 208 -14.36 -24.03 -12.51
C MET A 208 -14.50 -24.48 -11.05
N THR A 209 -15.15 -25.62 -10.82
CA THR A 209 -15.43 -26.16 -9.46
C THR A 209 -14.72 -27.48 -9.17
N CYS A 210 -14.04 -28.07 -10.17
CA CYS A 210 -13.36 -29.36 -10.05
C CYS A 210 -12.05 -29.36 -10.83
N ALA A 211 -11.09 -30.19 -10.41
CA ALA A 211 -9.84 -30.42 -11.14
C ALA A 211 -10.06 -30.86 -12.60
N GLY A 212 -11.12 -31.64 -12.87
CA GLY A 212 -11.50 -32.04 -14.23
C GLY A 212 -11.97 -30.86 -15.11
N CYS A 213 -12.59 -29.84 -14.52
CA CYS A 213 -12.98 -28.62 -15.23
C CYS A 213 -11.74 -27.83 -15.66
N ALA A 214 -10.76 -27.66 -14.76
CA ALA A 214 -9.50 -27.01 -15.08
C ALA A 214 -8.71 -27.77 -16.16
N ALA A 215 -8.68 -29.10 -16.10
CA ALA A 215 -8.03 -29.93 -17.12
C ALA A 215 -8.69 -29.77 -18.50
N SER A 216 -10.02 -29.65 -18.55
CA SER A 216 -10.77 -29.44 -19.80
C SER A 216 -10.43 -28.09 -20.45
N VAL A 217 -10.40 -27.02 -19.64
CA VAL A 217 -9.98 -25.68 -20.10
C VAL A 217 -8.53 -25.69 -20.57
N HIS A 218 -7.63 -26.28 -19.78
CA HIS A 218 -6.22 -26.41 -20.14
C HIS A 218 -6.05 -27.12 -21.50
N GLN A 219 -6.74 -28.24 -21.71
CA GLN A 219 -6.62 -28.99 -22.96
C GLN A 219 -7.25 -28.28 -24.17
N ALA A 220 -8.31 -27.49 -23.98
CA ALA A 220 -8.87 -26.65 -25.03
C ALA A 220 -7.90 -25.55 -25.47
N LEU A 221 -7.15 -24.97 -24.53
CA LEU A 221 -6.16 -23.93 -24.80
C LEU A 221 -4.90 -24.48 -25.46
N VAL A 222 -4.33 -25.58 -24.95
CA VAL A 222 -3.10 -26.19 -25.52
C VAL A 222 -3.28 -26.66 -26.97
N ARG A 223 -4.51 -27.00 -27.38
CA ARG A 223 -4.80 -27.40 -28.77
C ARG A 223 -4.84 -26.23 -29.76
N ARG A 224 -4.83 -24.98 -29.30
CA ARG A 224 -4.84 -23.81 -30.20
C ARG A 224 -3.43 -23.55 -30.74
N ASP A 225 -3.33 -23.38 -32.05
CA ASP A 225 -2.09 -22.95 -32.69
C ASP A 225 -1.70 -21.55 -32.18
N GLY A 226 -0.43 -21.39 -31.78
CA GLY A 226 0.09 -20.16 -31.18
C GLY A 226 0.16 -20.15 -29.65
N VAL A 227 -0.38 -21.15 -28.95
CA VAL A 227 -0.22 -21.27 -27.49
C VAL A 227 1.10 -21.94 -27.14
N LYS A 228 1.87 -21.33 -26.22
CA LYS A 228 3.18 -21.83 -25.75
C LYS A 228 3.10 -22.50 -24.39
N ALA A 229 2.35 -21.91 -23.46
CA ALA A 229 2.18 -22.44 -22.12
C ALA A 229 0.78 -22.10 -21.59
N VAL A 230 0.23 -22.98 -20.77
CA VAL A 230 -1.07 -22.82 -20.12
C VAL A 230 -0.96 -23.31 -18.70
N GLU A 231 -1.43 -22.51 -17.75
CA GLU A 231 -1.57 -22.90 -16.35
C GLU A 231 -2.98 -22.52 -15.88
N VAL A 232 -3.72 -23.46 -15.30
CA VAL A 232 -5.10 -23.23 -14.85
C VAL A 232 -5.18 -23.57 -13.37
N SER A 233 -5.61 -22.62 -12.55
CA SER A 233 -5.80 -22.84 -11.12
C SER A 233 -7.27 -22.69 -10.73
N VAL A 234 -7.81 -23.74 -10.11
CA VAL A 234 -9.17 -23.73 -9.54
C VAL A 234 -9.21 -22.87 -8.29
N GLU A 235 -8.16 -22.92 -7.47
CA GLU A 235 -8.04 -22.19 -6.20
C GLU A 235 -8.05 -20.69 -6.44
N LYS A 236 -7.27 -20.23 -7.43
CA LYS A 236 -7.17 -18.82 -7.78
C LYS A 236 -8.22 -18.36 -8.81
N LYS A 237 -9.04 -19.28 -9.32
CA LYS A 237 -10.13 -19.04 -10.29
C LYS A 237 -9.69 -18.31 -11.57
N HIS A 238 -8.50 -18.60 -12.07
CA HIS A 238 -7.98 -18.00 -13.29
C HIS A 238 -7.16 -18.98 -14.13
N ALA A 239 -7.04 -18.66 -15.42
CA ALA A 239 -6.14 -19.30 -16.36
C ALA A 239 -5.04 -18.30 -16.74
N VAL A 240 -3.79 -18.72 -16.62
CA VAL A 240 -2.62 -18.01 -17.14
C VAL A 240 -2.24 -18.64 -18.46
N VAL A 241 -2.28 -17.87 -19.54
CA VAL A 241 -2.03 -18.37 -20.89
C VAL A 241 -0.91 -17.57 -21.53
N THR A 242 0.14 -18.24 -21.97
CA THR A 242 1.23 -17.67 -22.76
C THR A 242 1.04 -18.03 -24.22
N PHE A 243 0.86 -17.04 -25.09
CA PHE A 243 0.61 -17.22 -26.52
C PHE A 243 1.39 -16.21 -27.38
N ASP A 244 1.50 -16.51 -28.66
CA ASP A 244 2.10 -15.61 -29.65
C ASP A 244 1.04 -14.63 -30.19
N PRO A 245 1.16 -13.31 -29.94
CA PRO A 245 0.19 -12.31 -30.38
C PRO A 245 0.12 -12.15 -31.91
N ALA A 246 1.08 -12.70 -32.67
CA ALA A 246 1.04 -12.71 -34.13
C ALA A 246 0.11 -13.79 -34.70
N ARG A 247 -0.21 -14.82 -33.91
CA ARG A 247 -1.04 -15.96 -34.34
C ARG A 247 -2.39 -16.04 -33.65
N LEU A 248 -2.47 -15.54 -32.42
CA LEU A 248 -3.64 -15.68 -31.56
C LEU A 248 -3.93 -14.36 -30.83
N THR A 249 -5.19 -13.93 -30.81
CA THR A 249 -5.61 -12.74 -30.05
C THR A 249 -6.21 -13.13 -28.69
N LEU A 250 -6.27 -12.16 -27.77
CA LEU A 250 -6.84 -12.39 -26.44
C LEU A 250 -8.32 -12.78 -26.51
N GLU A 251 -9.09 -12.19 -27.42
CA GLU A 251 -10.50 -12.56 -27.62
C GLU A 251 -10.65 -14.00 -28.12
N GLN A 252 -9.74 -14.48 -28.97
CA GLN A 252 -9.76 -15.87 -29.43
C GLN A 252 -9.46 -16.86 -28.31
N VAL A 253 -8.61 -16.48 -27.35
CA VAL A 253 -8.34 -17.25 -26.12
C VAL A 253 -9.59 -17.31 -25.25
N VAL A 254 -10.23 -16.17 -24.98
CA VAL A 254 -11.46 -16.09 -24.19
C VAL A 254 -12.59 -16.89 -24.84
N GLU A 255 -12.77 -16.76 -26.15
CA GLU A 255 -13.74 -17.54 -26.93
C GLU A 255 -13.45 -19.06 -26.85
N ALA A 256 -12.18 -19.46 -26.85
CA ALA A 256 -11.81 -20.86 -26.68
C ALA A 256 -12.26 -21.41 -25.32
N ILE A 257 -12.15 -20.61 -24.26
CA ILE A 257 -12.63 -20.97 -22.92
C ILE A 257 -14.16 -21.01 -22.90
N ASN A 258 -14.83 -20.00 -23.47
CA ASN A 258 -16.29 -19.94 -23.47
C ASN A 258 -16.94 -21.13 -24.19
N ARG A 259 -16.32 -21.65 -25.25
CA ARG A 259 -16.77 -22.87 -25.95
C ARG A 259 -16.72 -24.14 -25.12
N THR A 260 -15.94 -24.17 -24.05
CA THR A 260 -15.92 -25.31 -23.11
C THR A 260 -17.05 -25.29 -22.09
N GLY A 261 -17.89 -24.23 -22.10
CA GLY A 261 -19.03 -24.08 -21.21
C GLY A 261 -18.75 -23.28 -19.92
N PHE A 262 -17.54 -22.75 -19.77
CA PHE A 262 -17.19 -21.83 -18.67
C PHE A 262 -17.30 -20.37 -19.11
N LYS A 263 -17.33 -19.43 -18.16
CA LYS A 263 -17.35 -17.99 -18.47
C LYS A 263 -15.98 -17.40 -18.18
N ALA A 264 -15.28 -16.97 -19.22
CA ALA A 264 -14.09 -16.14 -19.08
C ALA A 264 -14.46 -14.66 -19.26
N VAL A 265 -13.93 -13.81 -18.39
CA VAL A 265 -14.18 -12.37 -18.40
C VAL A 265 -12.88 -11.63 -18.74
N LEU A 266 -13.02 -10.53 -19.48
CA LEU A 266 -11.96 -9.55 -19.73
C LEU A 266 -12.17 -8.38 -18.76
#